data_AF-A0A8S9YGI6-F1
#
_entry.id   AF-A0A8S9YGI6-F1
#
_cell.length_a   1.000
_cell.length_b   1.000
_cell.length_c   1.000
_cell.angle_alpha   90.00
_cell.angle_beta   90.00
_cell.angle_gamma   90.00
#
_symmetry.space_group_name_H-M   'P 1'
#
loop_
_entity.id
_entity.type
_entity.pdbx_description
1 polymer ?
#
loop_
_entity_poly.entity_id
_entity_poly.type
_entity_poly.pdbx_seq_one_letter_code
_entity_poly.pdbx_strand_id
1 'polypeptide(L)' 'MLREMRTSYLSPKSYYELYIVVTDKLRVLESFLIEEHKSGRRVINIYESVQRVANIVPRL' A
#
# COMPACT_ATOMS: atom_id res chain seq x y z
N MET A 1 -5.65 -0.16 -7.30
CA MET A 1 -5.70 0.55 -6.00
C MET A 1 -4.58 1.59 -5.90
N LEU A 2 -3.34 1.26 -5.53
CA LEU A 2 -2.27 2.28 -5.37
C LEU A 2 -1.94 3.06 -6.65
N ARG A 3 -2.12 2.45 -7.83
CA ARG A 3 -1.96 3.15 -9.11
C ARG A 3 -2.95 4.32 -9.29
N GLU A 4 -4.12 4.26 -8.66
CA GLU A 4 -5.14 5.31 -8.79
C GLU A 4 -4.79 6.57 -8.03
N MET A 5 -3.97 6.47 -6.99
CA MET A 5 -3.41 7.62 -6.28
C MET A 5 -2.48 8.47 -7.15
N ARG A 6 -2.16 8.05 -8.38
CA ARG A 6 -1.37 8.86 -9.31
C ARG A 6 -2.22 9.82 -10.14
N THR A 7 -3.54 9.75 -10.03
CA THR A 7 -4.44 10.61 -10.81
C THR A 7 -4.27 12.08 -10.42
N SER A 8 -4.20 12.94 -11.43
CA SER A 8 -4.22 14.40 -11.26
C SER A 8 -5.61 15.01 -11.56
N TYR A 9 -6.60 14.16 -11.84
CA TYR A 9 -7.94 14.59 -12.26
C TYR A 9 -8.92 14.81 -11.11
N LEU A 10 -8.52 14.51 -9.87
CA LEU A 10 -9.38 14.64 -8.70
C LEU A 10 -9.19 16.00 -8.02
N SER A 11 -10.29 16.57 -7.53
CA SER A 11 -10.23 17.68 -6.59
C SER A 11 -9.50 17.25 -5.29
N PRO A 12 -8.94 18.19 -4.50
CA PRO A 12 -8.30 17.85 -3.24
C PRO A 12 -9.19 17.03 -2.29
N LYS A 13 -10.50 17.34 -2.23
CA LYS A 13 -11.46 16.60 -1.39
C LYS A 13 -11.65 15.17 -1.90
N SER A 14 -11.88 14.99 -3.20
CA SER A 14 -12.10 13.67 -3.79
C SER A 14 -10.84 12.80 -3.71
N TYR A 15 -9.66 13.41 -3.84
CA TYR A 15 -8.40 12.70 -3.63
C TYR A 15 -8.24 12.26 -2.17
N TYR A 16 -8.63 13.09 -1.20
CA TYR A 16 -8.62 12.72 0.22
C TYR A 16 -9.57 11.55 0.53
N GLU A 17 -10.76 11.52 -0.07
CA GLU A 17 -11.68 10.39 0.04
C GLU A 17 -11.06 9.10 -0.54
N LEU A 18 -10.43 9.18 -1.72
CA LEU A 18 -9.69 8.07 -2.31
C LEU A 18 -8.55 7.60 -1.37
N TYR A 19 -7.79 8.54 -0.79
CA TYR A 19 -6.73 8.24 0.16
C TYR A 19 -7.26 7.44 1.35
N ILE A 20 -8.36 7.85 1.98
CA ILE A 20 -8.97 7.14 3.11
C ILE A 20 -9.27 5.68 2.73
N VAL A 21 -9.92 5.47 1.57
CA VAL A 21 -10.29 4.13 1.09
C VAL A 21 -9.06 3.25 0.83
N VAL A 22 -8.02 3.83 0.23
CA VAL A 22 -6.77 3.10 -0.04
C VAL A 22 -6.06 2.75 1.26
N THR A 23 -5.93 3.70 2.19
CA THR A 23 -5.27 3.48 3.48
C THR A 23 -5.99 2.44 4.33
N ASP A 24 -7.31 2.42 4.32
CA ASP A 24 -8.09 1.42 5.07
C ASP A 24 -7.79 0.00 4.57
N LYS A 25 -7.71 -0.19 3.24
CA LYS A 25 -7.30 -1.47 2.64
C LYS A 25 -5.84 -1.82 2.94
N LEU A 26 -4.94 -0.84 3.01
CA LEU A 26 -3.55 -1.07 3.41
C LEU A 26 -3.43 -1.52 4.86
N ARG A 27 -4.26 -1.03 5.78
CA ARG A 27 -4.27 -1.48 7.18
C ARG A 27 -4.60 -2.97 7.33
N VAL A 28 -5.48 -3.48 6.46
CA VAL A 28 -5.78 -4.92 6.41
C VAL A 28 -4.55 -5.72 5.98
N LEU A 29 -3.83 -5.25 4.96
CA LEU A 29 -2.58 -5.88 4.52
C LEU A 29 -1.48 -5.79 5.59
N GLU A 30 -1.33 -4.63 6.24
CA GLU A 30 -0.39 -4.42 7.34
C GLU A 30 -0.65 -5.42 8.47
N SER A 31 -1.90 -5.51 8.93
CA SER A 31 -2.31 -6.44 9.98
C SER A 31 -1.98 -7.89 9.59
N PHE A 32 -2.29 -8.29 8.37
CA PHE A 32 -1.95 -9.62 7.85
C PHE A 32 -0.44 -9.89 7.88
N LEU A 33 0.38 -8.95 7.38
CA LEU A 33 1.84 -9.11 7.35
C LEU A 33 2.45 -9.19 8.75
N ILE A 34 1.92 -8.42 9.70
CA ILE A 34 2.34 -8.46 11.11
C ILE A 34 2.03 -9.84 11.71
N GLU A 35 0.82 -10.37 11.51
CA GLU A 35 0.42 -11.68 12.05
C GLU A 35 1.21 -12.83 11.41
N GLU A 36 1.49 -12.77 10.11
CA GLU A 36 2.34 -13.75 9.43
C GLU A 36 3.78 -13.72 9.96
N HIS A 37 4.31 -12.52 10.21
CA HIS A 37 5.65 -12.35 10.80
C HIS A 37 5.72 -12.90 12.23
N LYS A 38 4.72 -12.61 13.07
CA LYS A 38 4.61 -13.17 14.43
C LYS A 38 4.47 -14.69 14.44
N SER A 39 3.80 -15.25 13.43
CA SER A 39 3.61 -16.71 13.28
C SER A 39 4.89 -17.47 12.90
N GLY A 40 6.04 -16.79 12.84
CA GLY A 40 7.34 -17.39 12.51
C GLY A 40 7.54 -17.68 11.02
N ARG A 41 6.59 -17.28 10.16
CA ARG A 41 6.78 -17.39 8.71
C ARG A 41 7.77 -16.31 8.28
N ARG A 42 8.82 -16.74 7.59
CA ARG A 42 9.87 -15.83 7.12
C ARG A 42 9.31 -14.97 6.00
N VAL A 43 9.00 -13.73 6.34
CA VAL A 43 8.68 -12.62 5.43
C VAL A 43 9.96 -12.12 4.73
N ILE A 44 10.82 -13.06 4.30
CA ILE A 44 12.12 -12.76 3.69
C ILE A 44 11.88 -12.18 2.29
N ASN A 45 12.64 -11.14 1.95
CA ASN A 45 12.62 -10.44 0.66
C ASN A 45 11.37 -9.61 0.36
N ILE A 46 10.44 -9.40 1.30
CA ILE A 46 9.30 -8.50 1.02
C ILE A 46 9.77 -7.07 0.80
N TYR A 47 10.70 -6.58 1.62
CA TYR A 47 11.23 -5.22 1.46
C TYR A 47 11.83 -4.98 0.07
N GLU A 48 12.59 -5.95 -0.46
CA GLU A 48 13.13 -5.85 -1.82
C GLU A 48 12.08 -6.08 -2.91
N SER A 49 11.13 -7.00 -2.67
CA SER A 49 10.07 -7.33 -3.63
C SER A 49 9.17 -6.13 -3.91
N VAL A 50 8.72 -5.42 -2.87
CA VAL A 50 7.87 -4.22 -3.03
C VAL A 50 8.62 -3.08 -3.73
N GLN A 51 9.95 -3.03 -3.61
CA GLN A 51 10.78 -2.01 -4.26
C GLN A 51 10.96 -2.19 -5.77
N ARG A 52 10.65 -3.37 -6.32
CA ARG A 52 10.71 -3.62 -7.77
C ARG A 52 9.60 -2.90 -8.55
N VAL A 53 8.72 -2.19 -7.86
CA VAL A 53 7.65 -1.39 -8.48
C VAL A 53 8.24 -0.11 -9.11
N ALA A 54 8.00 0.06 -10.41
CA ALA A 54 8.56 1.19 -11.17
C ALA A 54 8.00 2.57 -10.79
N ASN A 55 6.76 2.63 -10.30
CA ASN A 55 6.10 3.89 -9.97
C ASN A 55 6.40 4.29 -8.51
N ILE A 56 6.73 5.55 -8.28
CA ILE A 56 7.12 6.05 -6.94
C ILE A 56 6.00 5.91 -5.90
N VAL A 57 4.78 6.36 -6.22
CA VAL A 57 3.67 6.36 -5.24
C VAL A 57 3.30 4.95 -4.76
N PRO A 58 3.17 3.92 -5.62
CA PRO A 58 2.93 2.56 -5.14
C PRO A 58 4.16 1.85 -4.53
N ARG A 59 5.37 2.40 -4.69
CA ARG A 59 6.61 1.81 -4.18
C ARG A 59 6.89 2.22 -2.74
N LEU A 60 6.53 3.45 -2.40
CA LEU A 60 6.62 4.02 -1.05
C LEU A 60 5.36 3.67 -0.25
#